data_AF-A0A1Y5U038-F1
#
_entry.id   AF-A0A1Y5U038-F1
#
_cell.length_a   1.000
_cell.length_b   1.000
_cell.length_c   1.000
_cell.angle_alpha   90.00
_cell.angle_beta   90.00
_cell.angle_gamma   90.00
#
_symmetry.space_group_name_H-M   'P 1'
#
loop_
_entity.id
_entity.type
_entity.pdbx_description
1 polymer ?
#
loop_
_entity_poly.entity_id
_entity_poly.type
_entity_poly.pdbx_seq_one_letter_code
_entity_poly.pdbx_strand_id
1 'polypeptide(L)'
;MNDDWLLDITTDDHVVLGNRIRACRDVLMHVVMQSIPRTTPHVEARLAIAALDRVRTELDCHVRVTTPRDRDPRRIAEKVYFGPHALVGSMAGHEERWDDDFACWELEED
;
A
#
# COMPACT_ATOMS: atom_id res chain seq x y z
N MET A 1 13.13 -22.64 8.70
CA MET A 1 13.07 -22.08 7.34
C MET A 1 13.31 -20.59 7.49
N ASN A 2 14.37 -20.09 6.86
CA ASN A 2 14.73 -18.67 6.90
C ASN A 2 13.77 -17.96 5.93
N ASP A 3 12.88 -17.10 6.42
CA ASP A 3 11.99 -16.25 5.62
C ASP A 3 12.79 -15.10 4.96
N ASP A 4 13.84 -15.47 4.23
CA ASP A 4 14.88 -14.59 3.66
C ASP A 4 14.42 -13.88 2.38
N TRP A 5 13.18 -14.09 1.93
CA TRP A 5 12.63 -13.49 0.70
C TRP A 5 11.86 -12.18 0.96
N LEU A 6 11.54 -11.86 2.22
CA LEU A 6 11.03 -10.55 2.62
C LEU A 6 12.14 -9.48 2.71
N LEU A 7 13.40 -9.87 2.50
CA LEU A 7 14.59 -9.09 2.82
C LEU A 7 14.98 -8.02 1.80
N ASP A 8 14.08 -7.55 0.92
CA ASP A 8 14.35 -6.29 0.21
C ASP A 8 13.10 -5.58 -0.38
N ILE A 9 11.95 -5.61 0.33
CA ILE A 9 10.88 -4.67 -0.04
C ILE A 9 11.24 -3.30 0.54
N THR A 10 11.66 -2.38 -0.33
CA THR A 10 12.03 -1.02 0.07
C THR A 10 10.80 -0.19 0.43
N THR A 11 11.00 0.98 1.06
CA THR A 11 9.91 1.94 1.30
C THR A 11 9.26 2.39 0.00
N ASP A 12 10.04 2.62 -1.06
CA ASP A 12 9.56 2.94 -2.40
C ASP A 12 8.67 1.82 -2.96
N ASP A 13 9.10 0.55 -2.84
CA ASP A 13 8.31 -0.60 -3.26
C ASP A 13 6.99 -0.67 -2.48
N HIS A 14 7.03 -0.44 -1.17
CA HIS A 14 5.84 -0.41 -0.35
C HIS A 14 4.83 0.64 -0.82
N VAL A 15 5.28 1.84 -1.19
CA VAL A 15 4.40 2.90 -1.72
C VAL A 15 3.76 2.47 -3.03
N VAL A 16 4.55 1.95 -3.97
CA VAL A 16 4.05 1.48 -5.27
C VAL A 16 3.03 0.35 -5.08
N LEU A 17 3.34 -0.62 -4.22
CA LEU A 17 2.44 -1.73 -3.89
C LEU A 17 1.15 -1.23 -3.23
N GLY A 18 1.25 -0.32 -2.25
CA GLY A 18 0.09 0.27 -1.56
C GLY A 18 -0.88 0.92 -2.53
N ASN A 19 -0.38 1.75 -3.46
CA ASN A 19 -1.19 2.38 -4.49
C ASN A 19 -1.86 1.36 -5.43
N ARG A 20 -1.13 0.34 -5.88
CA ARG A 20 -1.68 -0.70 -6.77
C ARG A 20 -2.74 -1.55 -6.08
N ILE A 21 -2.51 -1.90 -4.81
CA ILE A 21 -3.47 -2.64 -3.98
C ILE A 21 -4.75 -1.81 -3.82
N ARG A 22 -4.64 -0.50 -3.53
CA ARG A 22 -5.82 0.40 -3.44
C ARG A 22 -6.62 0.39 -4.75
N ALA A 23 -5.97 0.66 -5.87
CA ALA A 23 -6.63 0.68 -7.19
C ALA A 23 -7.28 -0.67 -7.55
N CYS A 24 -6.60 -1.79 -7.28
CA CYS A 24 -7.14 -3.13 -7.51
C CYS A 24 -8.39 -3.39 -6.66
N ARG A 25 -8.35 -2.97 -5.38
CA ARG A 25 -9.50 -3.08 -4.48
C ARG A 25 -10.70 -2.29 -4.99
N ASP A 26 -10.49 -1.08 -5.50
CA ASP A 26 -11.57 -0.23 -6.04
C ASP A 26 -12.22 -0.87 -7.28
N VAL A 27 -11.41 -1.45 -8.18
CA VAL A 27 -11.92 -2.21 -9.33
C VAL A 27 -12.75 -3.41 -8.89
N LEU A 28 -12.27 -4.19 -7.91
CA LEU A 28 -13.02 -5.35 -7.41
C LEU A 28 -14.31 -4.94 -6.69
N MET A 29 -14.27 -3.83 -5.92
CA MET A 29 -15.46 -3.26 -5.30
C MET A 29 -16.48 -2.84 -6.36
N HIS A 30 -16.04 -2.25 -7.48
CA HIS A 30 -16.91 -1.95 -8.60
C HIS A 30 -17.59 -3.22 -9.15
N VAL A 31 -16.85 -4.32 -9.33
CA VAL A 31 -17.45 -5.61 -9.75
C VAL A 31 -18.50 -6.10 -8.75
N VAL A 32 -18.23 -6.03 -7.45
CA VAL A 32 -19.21 -6.41 -6.41
C VAL A 32 -20.46 -5.55 -6.48
N MET A 33 -20.32 -4.24 -6.69
CA MET A 33 -21.45 -3.31 -6.77
C MET A 33 -22.32 -3.50 -8.02
N GLN A 34 -21.73 -3.92 -9.14
CA GLN A 34 -22.44 -4.08 -10.41
C GLN A 34 -22.95 -5.51 -10.67
N SER A 35 -22.47 -6.50 -9.94
CA SER A 35 -22.83 -7.91 -10.15
C SER A 35 -24.06 -8.32 -9.35
N ILE A 36 -24.82 -9.28 -9.90
CA ILE A 36 -25.96 -9.88 -9.18
C ILE A 36 -25.41 -10.69 -7.99
N PRO A 37 -25.92 -10.51 -6.77
CA PRO A 37 -25.46 -11.24 -5.60
C PRO A 37 -25.46 -12.75 -5.82
N ARG A 38 -24.41 -13.43 -5.32
CA ARG A 38 -24.20 -14.89 -5.40
C ARG A 38 -23.91 -15.45 -6.79
N THR A 39 -23.82 -14.62 -7.83
CA THR A 39 -23.23 -15.06 -9.11
C THR A 39 -21.72 -15.25 -8.96
N THR A 40 -21.12 -16.03 -9.87
CA THR A 40 -19.67 -16.29 -9.85
C THR A 40 -18.84 -15.01 -9.79
N PRO A 41 -19.06 -13.97 -10.63
CA PRO A 41 -18.28 -12.73 -10.56
C PRO A 41 -18.40 -12.02 -9.22
N HIS A 42 -19.59 -12.01 -8.61
CA HIS A 42 -19.82 -11.42 -7.30
C HIS A 42 -19.05 -12.17 -6.20
N VAL A 43 -19.08 -13.51 -6.21
CA VAL A 43 -18.40 -14.35 -5.21
C VAL A 43 -16.89 -14.22 -5.35
N GLU A 44 -16.35 -14.37 -6.56
CA GLU A 44 -14.92 -14.28 -6.82
C GLU A 44 -14.37 -12.89 -6.48
N ALA A 45 -15.06 -11.81 -6.84
CA ALA A 45 -14.64 -10.46 -6.48
C ALA A 45 -14.56 -10.25 -4.96
N ARG A 46 -15.53 -10.78 -4.20
CA ARG A 46 -15.49 -10.71 -2.72
C ARG A 46 -14.34 -11.52 -2.13
N LEU A 47 -14.06 -12.71 -2.66
CA LEU A 47 -12.93 -13.53 -2.22
C LEU A 47 -11.59 -12.85 -2.54
N ALA A 48 -11.47 -12.26 -3.72
CA ALA A 48 -10.30 -11.49 -4.13
C ALA A 48 -10.07 -10.27 -3.22
N ILE A 49 -11.12 -9.51 -2.89
CA ILE A 49 -11.01 -8.39 -1.92
C ILE A 49 -10.50 -8.90 -0.57
N ALA A 50 -11.07 -9.99 -0.07
CA ALA A 50 -10.65 -10.55 1.22
C ALA A 50 -9.19 -11.04 1.21
N ALA A 51 -8.72 -11.63 0.11
CA ALA A 51 -7.32 -12.02 -0.05
C ALA A 51 -6.41 -10.78 -0.14
N LEU A 52 -6.82 -9.78 -0.90
CA LEU A 52 -6.10 -8.52 -1.06
C LEU A 52 -5.97 -7.76 0.26
N ASP A 53 -7.04 -7.69 1.07
CA ASP A 53 -7.03 -7.06 2.39
C ASP A 53 -6.08 -7.78 3.38
N ARG A 54 -5.90 -9.11 3.25
CA ARG A 54 -4.90 -9.85 4.04
C ARG A 54 -3.48 -9.48 3.62
N VAL A 55 -3.18 -9.53 2.33
CA VAL A 55 -1.85 -9.14 1.81
C VAL A 55 -1.51 -7.71 2.21
N ARG A 56 -2.47 -6.79 2.09
CA ARG A 56 -2.34 -5.40 2.55
C ARG A 56 -1.97 -5.29 4.02
N THR A 57 -2.58 -6.11 4.88
CA THR A 57 -2.32 -6.11 6.32
C THR A 57 -0.92 -6.60 6.64
N GLU A 58 -0.46 -7.68 5.98
CA GLU A 58 0.90 -8.20 6.16
C GLU A 58 1.96 -7.18 5.70
N LEU A 59 1.72 -6.50 4.57
CA LEU A 59 2.64 -5.48 4.06
C LEU A 59 2.65 -4.20 4.93
N ASP A 60 1.52 -3.83 5.55
CA ASP A 60 1.48 -2.74 6.54
C ASP A 60 2.29 -3.09 7.80
N CYS A 61 2.13 -4.31 8.31
CA CYS A 61 2.97 -4.80 9.41
C CYS A 61 4.45 -4.76 9.03
N HIS A 62 4.79 -5.21 7.81
CA HIS A 62 6.17 -5.21 7.32
C HIS A 62 6.77 -3.80 7.27
N VAL A 63 6.14 -2.86 6.57
CA VAL A 63 6.68 -1.49 6.44
C VAL A 63 6.84 -0.78 7.78
N ARG A 64 5.94 -1.04 8.74
CA ARG A 64 6.03 -0.49 10.11
C ARG A 64 7.17 -1.06 10.93
N VAL A 65 7.56 -2.31 10.67
CA VAL A 65 8.66 -2.99 11.37
C VAL A 65 10.00 -2.63 10.73
N THR A 66 10.05 -2.50 9.40
CA THR A 66 11.30 -2.27 8.65
C THR A 66 11.68 -0.81 8.52
N THR A 67 10.73 0.13 8.67
CA THR A 67 11.03 1.56 8.61
C THR A 67 11.39 2.11 9.99
N PRO A 68 12.62 2.59 10.21
CA PRO A 68 12.99 3.24 11.46
C PRO A 68 12.19 4.53 11.69
N ARG A 69 11.79 4.81 12.93
CA ARG A 69 10.94 5.98 13.26
C ARG A 69 11.60 7.32 12.99
N ASP A 70 12.92 7.38 13.14
CA ASP A 70 13.75 8.55 12.83
C ASP A 70 13.88 8.79 11.32
N ARG A 71 13.65 7.75 10.51
CA ARG A 71 13.65 7.79 9.04
C ARG A 71 12.26 8.05 8.44
N ASP A 72 11.23 8.18 9.26
CA ASP A 72 9.86 8.54 8.82
C ASP A 72 9.28 9.68 9.70
N PRO A 73 9.87 10.89 9.63
CA PRO A 73 9.42 12.03 10.43
C PRO A 73 7.97 12.45 10.13
N ARG A 74 7.48 12.14 8.92
CA ARG A 74 6.12 12.48 8.45
C ARG A 74 5.09 11.38 8.72
N ARG A 75 5.50 10.25 9.30
CA ARG A 75 4.65 9.07 9.57
C ARG A 75 3.91 8.57 8.33
N ILE A 76 4.60 8.52 7.19
CA ILE A 76 4.06 8.05 5.92
C ILE A 76 3.87 6.54 5.93
N ALA A 77 4.69 5.77 6.66
CA ALA A 77 4.55 4.31 6.75
C ALA A 77 3.14 3.90 7.20
N GLU A 78 2.53 4.66 8.11
CA GLU A 78 1.17 4.42 8.62
C GLU A 78 0.06 4.66 7.56
N LYS A 79 0.40 5.33 6.45
CA LYS A 79 -0.51 5.78 5.40
C LYS A 79 -0.32 5.04 4.07
N VAL A 80 0.74 4.25 3.92
CA VAL A 80 1.04 3.53 2.68
C VAL A 80 -0.12 2.61 2.26
N TYR A 81 -0.62 1.82 3.21
CA TYR A 81 -1.66 0.81 2.98
C TYR A 81 -3.04 1.22 3.52
N PHE A 82 -3.12 2.31 4.28
CA PHE A 82 -4.34 2.79 4.92
C PHE A 82 -4.55 4.27 4.65
N GLY A 83 -5.81 4.66 4.47
CA GLY A 83 -6.20 6.05 4.19
C GLY A 83 -6.70 6.26 2.76
N PRO A 84 -7.38 7.39 2.52
CA PRO A 84 -8.08 7.65 1.26
C PRO A 84 -7.14 8.10 0.14
N HIS A 85 -6.04 8.78 0.46
CA HIS A 85 -5.16 9.39 -0.53
C HIS A 85 -4.11 8.42 -1.05
N ALA A 86 -3.83 8.51 -2.36
CA ALA A 86 -2.64 7.90 -2.93
C ALA A 86 -1.39 8.70 -2.55
N LEU A 87 -0.24 8.05 -2.66
CA LEU A 87 1.06 8.71 -2.56
C LEU A 87 1.59 8.94 -3.97
N VAL A 88 1.93 10.18 -4.31
CA VAL A 88 2.44 10.59 -5.61
C VAL A 88 3.93 10.89 -5.52
N GLY A 89 4.65 10.66 -6.61
CA GLY A 89 6.09 10.91 -6.68
C GLY A 89 6.41 12.40 -6.63
N SER A 90 7.30 12.80 -5.72
CA SER A 90 7.82 14.16 -5.59
C SER A 90 9.28 14.23 -6.01
N MET A 91 9.58 15.14 -6.93
CA MET A 91 10.95 15.44 -7.36
C MET A 91 11.72 16.28 -6.32
N ALA A 92 11.01 16.91 -5.37
CA ALA A 92 11.61 17.81 -4.39
C ALA A 92 12.42 17.07 -3.31
N GLY A 93 11.98 15.88 -2.91
CA GLY A 93 12.59 15.15 -1.79
C GLY A 93 13.85 14.34 -2.12
N HIS A 94 14.42 14.44 -3.32
CA HIS A 94 15.62 13.66 -3.65
C HIS A 94 16.82 14.00 -2.74
N GLU A 95 16.95 15.26 -2.33
CA GLU A 95 18.03 15.71 -1.43
C GLU A 95 17.77 15.28 0.03
N GLU A 96 16.51 15.06 0.41
CA GLU A 96 16.07 14.74 1.78
C GLU A 96 16.03 13.23 2.06
N ARG A 97 16.31 12.37 1.07
CA ARG A 97 16.37 10.90 1.23
C ARG A 97 17.32 10.43 2.32
N TRP A 98 18.32 11.24 2.68
CA TRP A 98 19.25 10.92 3.75
C TRP A 98 18.67 11.11 5.14
N ASP A 99 17.49 11.70 5.29
CA ASP A 99 16.83 11.93 6.58
C ASP A 99 15.39 11.39 6.60
N ASP A 100 14.78 11.16 5.43
CA ASP A 100 13.41 10.64 5.29
C ASP A 100 13.34 9.57 4.18
N ASP A 101 13.02 8.32 4.56
CA ASP A 101 12.89 7.17 3.65
C ASP A 101 11.70 7.30 2.68
N PHE A 102 10.77 8.24 2.94
CA PHE A 102 9.64 8.56 2.08
C PHE A 102 9.80 9.91 1.38
N ALA A 103 10.97 10.55 1.42
CA ALA A 103 11.16 11.92 0.90
C ALA A 103 10.62 12.12 -0.53
N CYS A 104 10.71 11.10 -1.38
CA CYS A 104 10.20 11.13 -2.75
C CYS A 104 8.68 10.94 -2.90
N TRP A 105 7.93 10.93 -1.80
CA TRP A 105 6.50 10.69 -1.82
C TRP A 105 5.75 11.77 -1.07
N GLU A 106 4.66 12.24 -1.68
CA GLU A 106 3.71 13.18 -1.12
C GLU A 106 2.33 12.57 -1.13
N LEU A 107 1.49 12.94 -0.16
CA LEU A 107 0.08 12.58 -0.20
C LEU A 107 -0.58 13.41 -1.29
N GLU A 108 -1.36 12.77 -2.14
CA GLU A 108 -2.22 13.47 -3.10
C GLU A 108 -3.23 14.33 -2.32
N GLU A 109 -3.09 15.65 -2.39
CA GLU A 109 -4.04 16.61 -1.81
C GLU A 109 -5.33 16.64 -2.67
N ASP A 110 -6.47 16.82 -2.01
CA ASP A 110 -7.81 16.89 -2.64
C ASP A 110 -8.03 18.12 -3.54
#